data_AF-A0A9P9QP27-F1
#
_entry.id   AF-A0A9P9QP27-F1
#
_cell.length_a   1.000
_cell.length_b   1.000
_cell.length_c   1.000
_cell.angle_alpha   90.00
_cell.angle_beta   90.00
_cell.angle_gamma   90.00
#
_symmetry.space_group_name_H-M   'P 1'
#
loop_
_entity.id
_entity.type
_entity.pdbx_description
1 polymer ?
#
loop_
_entity_poly.entity_id
_entity_poly.type
_entity_poly.pdbx_seq_one_letter_code
_entity_poly.pdbx_strand_id
1 'polypeptide(L)'
;MSSLDNTREKPNIPPDLLQQLTTLAKLKDRSHQTCHEIHLPSLKEAEPLSVVLLGDSMIERFLTTGSSTQVAHLPSSFNAGCGGDKICNVVYRLLSMLPYLDSETKVWVLMMGTNDLGKEALKDADVEAYGMLVRALCEVAPRSKVLVCGIFERKDVADECVGESNGKLRYMVEKLGTRVSLLEPPRLEMDVHLDDHVHLNEVGYGIWDGLLMESIREMLNEE
;
A
#
# COMPACT_ATOMS: atom_id res chain seq x y z
N MET A 1 22.71 -28.15 -9.53
CA MET A 1 21.41 -27.50 -9.27
C MET A 1 21.26 -27.41 -7.77
N SER A 2 21.76 -26.31 -7.18
CA SER A 2 21.73 -26.10 -5.73
C SER A 2 20.39 -25.44 -5.39
N SER A 3 19.59 -26.15 -4.60
CA SER A 3 18.42 -25.62 -3.93
C SER A 3 18.88 -24.58 -2.91
N LEU A 4 18.74 -23.30 -3.24
CA LEU A 4 18.68 -22.24 -2.24
C LEU A 4 17.33 -22.40 -1.52
N ASP A 5 17.30 -23.31 -0.56
CA ASP A 5 16.28 -23.35 0.47
C ASP A 5 16.55 -22.12 1.34
N ASN A 6 15.99 -20.99 0.92
CA ASN A 6 16.18 -19.69 1.55
C ASN A 6 15.49 -19.75 2.92
N THR A 7 16.30 -19.82 3.99
CA THR A 7 15.89 -19.92 5.40
C THR A 7 15.28 -18.60 5.90
N ARG A 8 14.41 -17.95 5.11
CA ARG A 8 13.61 -16.83 5.57
C ARG A 8 12.65 -17.36 6.62
N GLU A 9 12.72 -16.84 7.85
CA GLU A 9 11.67 -17.10 8.83
C GLU A 9 10.33 -16.69 8.20
N LYS A 10 9.43 -17.66 8.04
CA LYS A 10 8.15 -17.39 7.39
C LYS A 10 7.35 -16.43 8.26
N PRO A 11 6.65 -15.45 7.65
CA PRO A 11 5.82 -14.53 8.40
C PRO A 11 4.83 -15.30 9.27
N ASN A 12 4.86 -15.02 10.57
CA ASN A 12 4.05 -15.73 11.55
C ASN A 12 2.73 -14.99 11.77
N ILE A 13 1.85 -15.05 10.77
CA ILE A 13 0.50 -14.48 10.91
C ILE A 13 -0.36 -15.45 11.73
N PRO A 14 -1.04 -14.98 12.80
CA PRO A 14 -1.97 -15.80 13.57
C PRO A 14 -3.02 -16.50 12.67
N PRO A 15 -3.33 -17.79 12.89
CA PRO A 15 -4.24 -18.54 12.02
C PRO A 15 -5.64 -17.93 11.87
N ASP A 16 -6.15 -17.29 12.92
CA ASP A 16 -7.44 -16.58 12.90
C ASP A 16 -7.40 -15.34 12.00
N LEU A 17 -6.32 -14.55 12.07
CA LEU A 17 -6.10 -13.41 11.20
C LEU A 17 -5.93 -13.86 9.74
N LEU A 18 -5.17 -14.94 9.50
CA LEU A 18 -5.01 -15.50 8.16
C LEU A 18 -6.34 -15.98 7.57
N GLN A 19 -7.20 -16.60 8.39
CA GLN A 19 -8.53 -17.03 7.97
C GLN A 19 -9.43 -15.84 7.63
N GLN A 20 -9.40 -14.77 8.43
CA GLN A 20 -10.15 -13.53 8.15
C GLN A 20 -9.71 -12.89 6.83
N LEU A 21 -8.40 -12.74 6.62
CA LEU A 21 -7.85 -12.22 5.36
C LEU A 21 -8.26 -13.07 4.17
N THR A 22 -8.25 -14.39 4.31
CA THR A 22 -8.68 -15.31 3.24
C THR A 22 -10.15 -15.12 2.87
N THR A 23 -11.02 -14.84 3.84
CA THR A 23 -12.44 -14.54 3.59
C THR A 23 -12.64 -13.18 2.91
N LEU A 24 -11.79 -12.20 3.20
CA LEU A 24 -11.83 -10.87 2.60
C LEU A 24 -11.24 -10.82 1.19
N ALA A 25 -10.27 -11.68 0.90
CA ALA A 25 -9.55 -11.72 -0.36
C ALA A 25 -10.50 -11.96 -1.54
N LYS A 26 -10.44 -11.07 -2.53
CA LYS A 26 -11.18 -11.25 -3.79
C LYS A 26 -10.22 -11.26 -4.97
N LEU A 27 -10.28 -12.34 -5.73
CA LEU A 27 -9.57 -12.46 -6.99
C LEU A 27 -10.14 -11.46 -8.00
N LYS A 28 -9.24 -10.83 -8.74
CA LYS A 28 -9.52 -10.04 -9.94
C LYS A 28 -8.41 -10.37 -10.94
N ASP A 29 -8.78 -10.64 -12.19
CA ASP A 29 -7.84 -11.17 -13.19
C ASP A 29 -6.59 -10.30 -13.35
N ARG A 30 -6.77 -8.97 -13.44
CA ARG A 30 -5.64 -8.03 -13.51
C ARG A 30 -4.74 -8.15 -12.27
N SER A 31 -5.30 -8.19 -11.07
CA SER A 31 -4.54 -8.33 -9.82
C SER A 31 -3.79 -9.65 -9.75
N HIS A 32 -4.43 -10.75 -10.20
CA HIS A 32 -3.81 -12.06 -10.27
C HIS A 32 -2.62 -12.06 -11.24
N GLN A 33 -2.82 -11.55 -12.47
CA GLN A 33 -1.76 -11.46 -13.48
C GLN A 33 -0.59 -10.61 -12.99
N THR A 34 -0.84 -9.39 -12.51
CA THR A 34 0.24 -8.53 -11.97
C THR A 34 0.99 -9.24 -10.84
N CYS A 35 0.26 -9.87 -9.92
CA CYS A 35 0.89 -10.56 -8.80
C CYS A 35 1.78 -11.72 -9.28
N HIS A 36 1.24 -12.62 -10.10
CA HIS A 36 1.93 -13.86 -10.49
C HIS A 36 3.00 -13.66 -11.55
N GLU A 37 2.83 -12.69 -12.46
CA GLU A 37 3.73 -12.46 -13.58
C GLU A 37 4.79 -11.39 -13.27
N ILE A 38 4.53 -10.49 -12.31
CA ILE A 38 5.44 -9.36 -12.00
C ILE A 38 5.88 -9.40 -10.53
N HIS A 39 4.95 -9.39 -9.57
CA HIS A 39 5.32 -9.23 -8.16
C HIS A 39 6.05 -10.45 -7.60
N LEU A 40 5.52 -11.66 -7.79
CA LEU A 40 6.12 -12.89 -7.25
C LEU A 40 7.49 -13.21 -7.86
N PRO A 41 7.71 -13.10 -9.19
CA PRO A 41 9.06 -13.26 -9.74
C PRO A 41 10.05 -12.25 -9.15
N SER A 42 9.65 -10.99 -9.00
CA SER A 42 10.52 -9.95 -8.43
C SER A 42 10.88 -10.22 -6.97
N LEU A 43 9.90 -10.62 -6.14
CA LEU A 43 10.12 -10.92 -4.72
C LEU A 43 11.01 -12.16 -4.48
N LYS A 44 10.98 -13.13 -5.40
CA LYS A 44 11.83 -14.33 -5.33
C LYS A 44 13.31 -14.01 -5.51
N GLU A 45 13.61 -13.08 -6.41
CA GLU A 45 14.97 -12.66 -6.76
C GLU A 45 15.44 -11.45 -5.92
N ALA A 46 14.53 -10.84 -5.14
CA ALA A 46 14.84 -9.67 -4.33
C ALA A 46 15.76 -10.02 -3.16
N GLU A 47 16.82 -9.22 -3.02
CA GLU A 47 17.53 -9.03 -1.75
C GLU A 47 16.57 -8.49 -0.66
N PRO A 48 16.92 -8.58 0.64
CA PRO A 48 16.09 -8.06 1.71
C PRO A 48 15.62 -6.62 1.46
N LEU A 49 14.31 -6.42 1.50
CA LEU A 49 13.66 -5.16 1.20
C LEU A 49 13.54 -4.35 2.48
N SER A 50 13.98 -3.09 2.45
CA SER A 50 13.77 -2.16 3.57
C SER A 50 12.40 -1.50 3.50
N VAL A 51 11.89 -1.24 2.29
CA VAL A 51 10.63 -0.53 2.08
C VAL A 51 9.76 -1.30 1.09
N VAL A 52 8.50 -1.52 1.42
CA VAL A 52 7.54 -2.12 0.48
C VAL A 52 6.36 -1.16 0.29
N LEU A 53 6.14 -0.77 -0.95
CA LEU A 53 5.00 0.04 -1.37
C LEU A 53 3.89 -0.87 -1.86
N LEU A 54 2.73 -0.88 -1.20
CA LEU A 54 1.62 -1.77 -1.51
C LEU A 54 0.35 -0.96 -1.73
N GLY A 55 -0.28 -1.14 -2.88
CA GLY A 55 -1.46 -0.33 -3.19
C GLY A 55 -2.07 -0.54 -4.55
N ASP A 56 -2.82 0.46 -4.98
CA ASP A 56 -3.52 0.51 -6.25
C ASP A 56 -2.69 1.18 -7.37
N SER A 57 -3.35 1.87 -8.31
CA SER A 57 -2.70 2.58 -9.41
C SER A 57 -1.80 3.72 -8.95
N MET A 58 -2.04 4.34 -7.79
CA MET A 58 -1.18 5.42 -7.29
C MET A 58 0.22 4.91 -6.95
N ILE A 59 0.31 3.70 -6.38
CA ILE A 59 1.60 3.05 -6.15
C ILE A 59 2.18 2.54 -7.48
N GLU A 60 1.38 1.87 -8.31
CA GLU A 60 1.87 1.31 -9.59
C GLU A 60 2.49 2.39 -10.49
N ARG A 61 1.90 3.60 -10.52
CA ARG A 61 2.32 4.68 -11.41
C ARG A 61 3.62 5.37 -10.98
N PHE A 62 4.23 5.05 -9.83
CA PHE A 62 5.65 5.35 -9.60
C PHE A 62 6.58 4.68 -10.63
N LEU A 63 6.14 3.60 -11.30
CA LEU A 63 6.90 2.97 -12.39
C LEU A 63 6.76 3.71 -13.73
N THR A 64 5.85 4.69 -13.82
CA THR A 64 5.52 5.40 -15.07
C THR A 64 5.50 6.91 -14.85
N THR A 65 4.36 7.52 -14.59
CA THR A 65 4.21 8.97 -14.41
C THR A 65 5.04 9.50 -13.24
N GLY A 66 5.15 8.73 -12.16
CA GLY A 66 6.00 9.05 -11.01
C GLY A 66 7.45 8.55 -11.14
N SER A 67 7.91 8.10 -12.31
CA SER A 67 9.23 7.46 -12.46
C SER A 67 10.42 8.37 -12.17
N SER A 68 10.22 9.69 -12.15
CA SER A 68 11.27 10.67 -11.82
C SER A 68 11.32 11.04 -10.34
N THR A 69 10.45 10.45 -9.50
CA THR A 69 10.38 10.77 -8.08
C THR A 69 11.47 10.07 -7.28
N GLN A 70 11.80 10.59 -6.09
CA GLN A 70 12.76 9.95 -5.21
C GLN A 70 12.27 8.57 -4.73
N VAL A 71 10.97 8.44 -4.42
CA VAL A 71 10.36 7.18 -4.00
C VAL A 71 10.52 6.10 -5.08
N ALA A 72 10.37 6.44 -6.36
CA ALA A 72 10.54 5.50 -7.47
C ALA A 72 11.97 4.94 -7.58
N HIS A 73 12.94 5.64 -7.00
CA HIS A 73 14.36 5.28 -6.99
C HIS A 73 14.90 4.89 -5.61
N LEU A 74 14.01 4.68 -4.64
CA LEU A 74 14.40 4.36 -3.27
C LEU A 74 15.15 3.01 -3.24
N PRO A 75 16.39 2.95 -2.73
CA PRO A 75 17.13 1.70 -2.65
C PRO A 75 16.43 0.67 -1.75
N SER A 76 16.59 -0.61 -2.07
CA SER A 76 15.98 -1.72 -1.33
C SER A 76 14.47 -1.54 -1.12
N SER A 77 13.80 -0.95 -2.13
CA SER A 77 12.35 -0.79 -2.14
C SER A 77 11.69 -1.70 -3.17
N PHE A 78 10.42 -2.04 -2.92
CA PHE A 78 9.63 -2.84 -3.84
C PHE A 78 8.25 -2.21 -4.08
N ASN A 79 7.91 -2.04 -5.36
CA ASN A 79 6.61 -1.53 -5.79
C ASN A 79 5.65 -2.70 -6.08
N ALA A 80 4.73 -2.92 -5.13
CA ALA A 80 3.63 -3.88 -5.22
C ALA A 80 2.30 -3.16 -5.56
N GLY A 81 2.32 -2.14 -6.41
CA GLY A 81 1.13 -1.47 -6.93
C GLY A 81 0.41 -2.29 -8.00
N CYS A 82 -0.90 -2.15 -8.10
CA CYS A 82 -1.70 -2.72 -9.20
C CYS A 82 -2.96 -1.89 -9.48
N GLY A 83 -3.07 -1.40 -10.71
CA GLY A 83 -4.13 -0.50 -11.14
C GLY A 83 -5.54 -1.07 -11.00
N GLY A 84 -6.42 -0.24 -10.44
CA GLY A 84 -7.82 -0.56 -10.21
C GLY A 84 -8.07 -1.57 -9.09
N ASP A 85 -7.06 -1.93 -8.30
CA ASP A 85 -7.26 -2.76 -7.13
C ASP A 85 -8.11 -2.05 -6.08
N LYS A 86 -9.10 -2.79 -5.59
CA LYS A 86 -9.80 -2.50 -4.35
C LYS A 86 -9.04 -3.08 -3.17
N ILE A 87 -9.38 -2.67 -1.95
CA ILE A 87 -8.77 -3.20 -0.70
C ILE A 87 -8.78 -4.73 -0.70
N CYS A 88 -9.91 -5.36 -1.05
CA CYS A 88 -10.02 -6.82 -1.12
C CYS A 88 -9.10 -7.50 -2.16
N ASN A 89 -8.72 -6.80 -3.23
CA ASN A 89 -7.77 -7.29 -4.23
C ASN A 89 -6.33 -7.17 -3.73
N VAL A 90 -6.02 -6.09 -3.01
CA VAL A 90 -4.71 -5.94 -2.35
C VAL A 90 -4.53 -7.03 -1.28
N VAL A 91 -5.57 -7.32 -0.49
CA VAL A 91 -5.58 -8.45 0.47
C VAL A 91 -5.28 -9.78 -0.25
N TYR A 92 -5.93 -10.03 -1.39
CA TYR A 92 -5.65 -11.23 -2.20
C TYR A 92 -4.18 -11.32 -2.60
N ARG A 93 -3.60 -10.22 -3.12
CA ARG A 93 -2.18 -10.22 -3.51
C ARG A 93 -1.25 -10.37 -2.34
N LEU A 94 -1.53 -9.73 -1.20
CA LEU A 94 -0.74 -9.89 0.02
C LEU A 94 -0.63 -11.37 0.38
N LEU A 95 -1.76 -12.10 0.42
CA LEU A 95 -1.77 -13.54 0.72
C LEU A 95 -0.89 -14.34 -0.26
N SER A 96 -0.90 -14.01 -1.55
CA SER A 96 -0.03 -14.66 -2.55
C SER A 96 1.46 -14.34 -2.33
N MET A 97 1.76 -13.12 -1.88
CA MET A 97 3.13 -12.63 -1.65
C MET A 97 3.72 -13.06 -0.30
N LEU A 98 2.89 -13.38 0.70
CA LEU A 98 3.34 -13.74 2.05
C LEU A 98 4.54 -14.70 2.12
N PRO A 99 4.62 -15.78 1.32
CA PRO A 99 5.75 -16.70 1.41
C PRO A 99 7.11 -16.09 1.01
N TYR A 100 7.11 -14.93 0.36
CA TYR A 100 8.31 -14.27 -0.16
C TYR A 100 8.63 -12.96 0.58
N LEU A 101 7.70 -12.45 1.39
CA LEU A 101 7.93 -11.33 2.29
C LEU A 101 8.67 -11.84 3.54
N ASP A 102 9.63 -11.05 4.02
CA ASP A 102 10.39 -11.37 5.22
C ASP A 102 10.30 -10.25 6.27
N SER A 103 10.85 -10.55 7.45
CA SER A 103 10.82 -9.68 8.63
C SER A 103 11.83 -8.52 8.57
N GLU A 104 12.61 -8.40 7.49
CA GLU A 104 13.60 -7.33 7.31
C GLU A 104 12.98 -6.03 6.77
N THR A 105 11.73 -6.08 6.31
CA THR A 105 10.99 -4.87 5.93
C THR A 105 10.89 -3.93 7.13
N LYS A 106 11.37 -2.70 6.95
CA LYS A 106 11.36 -1.64 7.98
C LYS A 106 10.16 -0.73 7.85
N VAL A 107 9.73 -0.44 6.62
CA VAL A 107 8.59 0.45 6.34
C VAL A 107 7.66 -0.15 5.29
N TRP A 108 6.39 -0.23 5.62
CA TRP A 108 5.31 -0.49 4.67
C TRP A 108 4.63 0.82 4.29
N VAL A 109 4.53 1.12 3.00
CA VAL A 109 3.81 2.29 2.49
C VAL A 109 2.54 1.81 1.82
N LEU A 110 1.38 2.22 2.32
CA LEU A 110 0.08 1.75 1.86
C LEU A 110 -0.72 2.88 1.23
N MET A 111 -1.18 2.70 0.00
CA MET A 111 -2.11 3.63 -0.66
C MET A 111 -3.13 2.83 -1.46
N MET A 112 -4.34 2.74 -0.92
CA MET A 112 -5.45 2.01 -1.52
C MET A 112 -6.80 2.55 -0.99
N GLY A 113 -7.88 2.24 -1.70
CA GLY A 113 -9.24 2.58 -1.30
C GLY A 113 -9.96 3.52 -2.27
N THR A 114 -9.24 4.21 -3.16
CA THR A 114 -9.88 5.09 -4.16
C THR A 114 -10.83 4.31 -5.10
N ASN A 115 -10.55 3.02 -5.35
CA ASN A 115 -11.39 2.14 -6.17
C ASN A 115 -12.58 1.53 -5.41
N ASP A 116 -12.62 1.70 -4.10
CA ASP A 116 -13.73 1.31 -3.23
C ASP A 116 -14.75 2.44 -3.04
N LEU A 117 -14.34 3.69 -3.34
CA LEU A 117 -15.24 4.84 -3.39
C LEU A 117 -16.33 4.66 -4.45
N GLY A 118 -17.51 5.17 -4.13
CA GLY A 118 -18.64 5.26 -5.05
C GLY A 118 -19.30 6.63 -4.96
N LYS A 119 -20.63 6.65 -4.94
CA LYS A 119 -21.40 7.85 -4.56
C LYS A 119 -21.35 8.14 -3.05
N GLU A 120 -20.78 7.21 -2.30
CA GLU A 120 -20.65 7.24 -0.85
C GLU A 120 -19.16 7.05 -0.51
N ALA A 121 -18.79 7.48 0.70
CA ALA A 121 -17.49 7.22 1.31
C ALA A 121 -17.22 5.72 1.48
N LEU A 122 -15.98 5.38 1.87
CA LEU A 122 -15.63 4.00 2.24
C LEU A 122 -16.62 3.44 3.26
N LYS A 123 -17.04 2.19 3.04
CA LYS A 123 -17.86 1.47 4.00
C LYS A 123 -16.99 1.04 5.17
N ASP A 124 -17.61 0.90 6.33
CA ASP A 124 -16.90 0.50 7.54
C ASP A 124 -16.24 -0.88 7.35
N ALA A 125 -16.89 -1.78 6.61
CA ALA A 125 -16.32 -3.09 6.25
C ALA A 125 -15.05 -2.98 5.39
N ASP A 126 -14.94 -1.96 4.51
CA ASP A 126 -13.74 -1.74 3.69
C ASP A 126 -12.59 -1.24 4.58
N VAL A 127 -12.89 -0.33 5.51
CA VAL A 127 -11.93 0.20 6.49
C VAL A 127 -11.47 -0.88 7.47
N GLU A 128 -12.38 -1.76 7.91
CA GLU A 128 -12.06 -2.93 8.73
C GLU A 128 -11.13 -3.90 7.98
N ALA A 129 -11.40 -4.17 6.70
CA ALA A 129 -10.54 -5.00 5.86
C ALA A 129 -9.14 -4.39 5.70
N TYR A 130 -9.04 -3.07 5.52
CA TYR A 130 -7.76 -2.36 5.50
C TYR A 130 -7.05 -2.52 6.85
N GLY A 131 -7.74 -2.33 7.98
CA GLY A 131 -7.16 -2.53 9.31
C GLY A 131 -6.62 -3.95 9.53
N MET A 132 -7.31 -4.98 9.03
CA MET A 132 -6.83 -6.37 9.08
C MET A 132 -5.56 -6.57 8.25
N LEU A 133 -5.49 -5.96 7.06
CA LEU A 133 -4.29 -5.96 6.22
C LEU A 133 -3.11 -5.31 6.97
N VAL A 134 -3.31 -4.14 7.59
CA VAL A 134 -2.25 -3.47 8.36
C VAL A 134 -1.75 -4.34 9.51
N ARG A 135 -2.68 -4.98 10.26
CA ARG A 135 -2.31 -5.92 11.33
C ARG A 135 -1.46 -7.07 10.79
N ALA A 136 -1.83 -7.64 9.65
CA ALA A 136 -1.06 -8.72 9.03
C ALA A 136 0.37 -8.28 8.68
N LEU A 137 0.58 -7.08 8.16
CA LEU A 137 1.91 -6.54 7.89
C LEU A 137 2.74 -6.35 9.17
N CYS A 138 2.09 -5.91 10.25
CA CYS A 138 2.70 -5.82 11.58
C CYS A 138 3.13 -7.19 12.13
N GLU A 139 2.46 -8.28 11.77
CA GLU A 139 2.86 -9.66 12.14
C GLU A 139 3.96 -10.20 11.21
N VAL A 140 3.92 -9.85 9.92
CA VAL A 140 4.95 -10.23 8.93
C VAL A 140 6.31 -9.67 9.32
N ALA A 141 6.36 -8.40 9.69
CA ALA A 141 7.58 -7.72 10.12
C ALA A 141 7.32 -6.99 11.45
N PRO A 142 7.53 -7.65 12.61
CA PRO A 142 7.21 -7.09 13.93
C PRO A 142 7.95 -5.80 14.31
N ARG A 143 9.10 -5.54 13.68
CA ARG A 143 9.91 -4.33 13.86
C ARG A 143 9.58 -3.22 12.86
N SER A 144 8.71 -3.50 11.90
CA SER A 144 8.35 -2.52 10.86
C SER A 144 7.40 -1.45 11.39
N LYS A 145 7.41 -0.32 10.68
CA LYS A 145 6.40 0.73 10.75
C LYS A 145 5.51 0.67 9.51
N VAL A 146 4.28 1.15 9.62
CA VAL A 146 3.31 1.20 8.53
C VAL A 146 2.84 2.64 8.33
N LEU A 147 3.07 3.17 7.12
CA LEU A 147 2.59 4.46 6.68
C LEU A 147 1.35 4.26 5.78
N VAL A 148 0.18 4.59 6.32
CA VAL A 148 -1.09 4.61 5.56
C VAL A 148 -1.22 5.98 4.91
N CYS A 149 -1.31 6.03 3.59
CA CYS A 149 -1.55 7.27 2.86
C CYS A 149 -3.07 7.53 2.74
N GLY A 150 -3.48 8.76 2.99
CA GLY A 150 -4.85 9.19 2.76
C GLY A 150 -5.20 9.23 1.27
N ILE A 151 -6.47 8.99 0.97
CA ILE A 151 -7.01 9.01 -0.39
C ILE A 151 -7.06 10.45 -0.91
N PHE A 152 -6.61 10.65 -2.14
CA PHE A 152 -6.65 11.96 -2.79
C PHE A 152 -8.05 12.33 -3.26
N GLU A 153 -8.33 13.63 -3.30
CA GLU A 153 -9.47 14.20 -4.00
C GLU A 153 -9.40 13.86 -5.49
N ARG A 154 -10.57 13.68 -6.11
CA ARG A 154 -10.71 13.24 -7.51
C ARG A 154 -11.97 13.85 -8.11
N LYS A 155 -11.95 14.12 -9.42
CA LYS A 155 -12.98 14.94 -10.10
C LYS A 155 -14.36 14.30 -10.18
N ASP A 156 -14.45 12.98 -9.98
CA ASP A 156 -15.65 12.17 -10.16
C ASP A 156 -16.23 11.61 -8.85
N VAL A 157 -15.69 12.01 -7.70
CA VAL A 157 -16.22 11.70 -6.36
C VAL A 157 -16.30 12.99 -5.56
N ALA A 158 -17.34 13.15 -4.74
CA ALA A 158 -17.50 14.35 -3.91
C ALA A 158 -16.40 14.44 -2.85
N ASP A 159 -15.84 15.64 -2.65
CA ASP A 159 -14.75 15.88 -1.69
C ASP A 159 -15.15 15.47 -0.26
N GLU A 160 -16.44 15.62 0.10
CA GLU A 160 -16.95 15.17 1.40
C GLU A 160 -16.84 13.65 1.58
N CYS A 161 -17.04 12.87 0.51
CA CYS A 161 -16.89 11.42 0.57
C CYS A 161 -15.43 11.02 0.77
N VAL A 162 -14.50 11.74 0.13
CA VAL A 162 -13.06 11.53 0.31
C VAL A 162 -12.63 11.93 1.73
N GLY A 163 -13.10 13.10 2.19
CA GLY A 163 -12.85 13.60 3.54
C GLY A 163 -13.37 12.67 4.63
N GLU A 164 -14.60 12.16 4.48
CA GLU A 164 -15.16 11.15 5.40
C GLU A 164 -14.32 9.87 5.39
N SER A 165 -13.93 9.38 4.22
CA SER A 165 -13.11 8.19 4.07
C SER A 165 -11.76 8.34 4.78
N ASN A 166 -11.09 9.47 4.59
CA ASN A 166 -9.83 9.78 5.28
C ASN A 166 -10.03 9.92 6.80
N GLY A 167 -11.17 10.46 7.24
CA GLY A 167 -11.57 10.46 8.65
C GLY A 167 -11.66 9.05 9.24
N LYS A 168 -12.26 8.10 8.50
CA LYS A 168 -12.33 6.70 8.91
C LYS A 168 -10.96 6.02 8.93
N LEU A 169 -10.11 6.29 7.93
CA LEU A 169 -8.73 5.79 7.91
C LEU A 169 -7.91 6.31 9.10
N ARG A 170 -8.04 7.59 9.45
CA ARG A 170 -7.41 8.17 10.64
C ARG A 170 -7.81 7.44 11.92
N TYR A 171 -9.12 7.25 12.11
CA TYR A 171 -9.65 6.53 13.27
C TYR A 171 -9.19 5.06 13.31
N MET A 172 -9.06 4.41 12.16
CA MET A 172 -8.52 3.06 12.04
C MET A 172 -7.05 3.03 12.47
N VAL A 173 -6.21 3.95 11.98
CA VAL A 173 -4.78 4.06 12.33
C VAL A 173 -4.58 4.32 13.82
N GLU A 174 -5.34 5.26 14.41
CA GLU A 174 -5.26 5.58 15.85
C GLU A 174 -5.50 4.35 16.75
N LYS A 175 -6.30 3.38 16.29
CA LYS A 175 -6.59 2.14 17.01
C LYS A 175 -5.52 1.06 16.86
N LEU A 176 -4.66 1.12 15.85
CA LEU A 176 -3.67 0.07 15.56
C LEU A 176 -2.33 0.27 16.29
N GLY A 177 -2.17 1.41 16.96
CA GLY A 177 -1.02 1.69 17.83
C GLY A 177 0.07 2.52 17.16
N THR A 178 1.14 2.77 17.90
CA THR A 178 2.15 3.80 17.57
C THR A 178 3.05 3.47 16.38
N ARG A 179 3.07 2.22 15.91
CA ARG A 179 3.85 1.82 14.72
C ARG A 179 3.13 2.11 13.41
N VAL A 180 1.87 2.49 13.47
CA VAL A 180 1.05 2.82 12.29
C VAL A 180 0.81 4.32 12.31
N SER A 181 1.08 4.98 11.19
CA SER A 181 0.87 6.42 11.04
C SER A 181 0.08 6.70 9.76
N LEU A 182 -0.67 7.79 9.79
CA LEU A 182 -1.40 8.29 8.62
C LEU A 182 -0.59 9.44 8.00
N LEU A 183 -0.29 9.34 6.71
CA LEU A 183 0.12 10.47 5.90
C LEU A 183 -1.15 11.12 5.32
N GLU A 184 -1.49 12.32 5.81
CA GLU A 184 -2.59 13.09 5.25
C GLU A 184 -2.34 13.38 3.76
N PRO A 185 -3.38 13.36 2.92
CA PRO A 185 -3.21 13.63 1.50
C PRO A 185 -2.70 15.07 1.30
N PRO A 186 -1.75 15.30 0.37
CA PRO A 186 -1.34 16.66 0.04
C PRO A 186 -2.54 17.44 -0.49
N ARG A 187 -2.51 18.76 -0.29
CA ARG A 187 -3.43 19.65 -0.99
C ARG A 187 -3.07 19.66 -2.49
N LEU A 188 -4.03 19.27 -3.33
CA LEU A 188 -3.86 19.20 -4.77
C LEU A 188 -4.86 20.12 -5.47
N GLU A 189 -4.42 20.81 -6.52
CA GLU A 189 -5.32 21.50 -7.45
C GLU A 189 -5.72 20.50 -8.54
N MET A 190 -6.94 19.96 -8.48
CA MET A 190 -7.36 18.86 -9.36
C MET A 190 -7.22 19.15 -10.86
N ASP A 191 -7.36 20.41 -11.28
CA ASP A 191 -7.21 20.81 -12.69
C ASP A 191 -5.76 20.97 -13.14
N VAL A 192 -4.82 21.04 -12.19
CA VAL A 192 -3.40 21.25 -12.46
C VAL A 192 -2.59 19.98 -12.22
N HIS A 193 -2.96 19.19 -11.22
CA HIS A 193 -2.14 18.07 -10.72
C HIS A 193 -2.67 16.70 -11.12
N LEU A 194 -3.86 16.60 -11.72
CA LEU A 194 -4.38 15.34 -12.25
C LEU A 194 -4.24 15.26 -13.77
N ASP A 195 -3.80 14.11 -14.25
CA ASP A 195 -3.73 13.76 -15.67
C ASP A 195 -5.12 13.36 -16.21
N ASP A 196 -5.93 12.74 -15.35
CA ASP A 196 -7.32 12.38 -15.63
C ASP A 196 -8.24 12.77 -14.45
N HIS A 197 -9.36 12.07 -14.28
CA HIS A 197 -10.26 12.34 -13.15
C HIS A 197 -9.68 11.95 -11.79
N VAL A 198 -8.65 11.10 -11.76
CA VAL A 198 -8.19 10.40 -10.56
C VAL A 198 -6.69 10.51 -10.37
N HIS A 199 -5.92 10.28 -11.41
CA HIS A 199 -4.50 10.01 -11.30
C HIS A 199 -3.67 11.27 -11.41
N LEU A 200 -2.64 11.34 -10.56
CA LEU A 200 -1.67 12.43 -10.58
C LEU A 200 -0.90 12.47 -11.91
N ASN A 201 -0.60 13.68 -12.37
CA ASN A 201 0.45 13.92 -13.35
C ASN A 201 1.83 14.04 -12.65
N GLU A 202 2.89 14.32 -13.42
CA GLU A 202 4.26 14.42 -12.90
C GLU A 202 4.40 15.46 -11.78
N VAL A 203 3.72 16.61 -11.91
CA VAL A 203 3.76 17.68 -10.89
C VAL A 203 3.06 17.22 -9.61
N GLY A 204 1.89 16.59 -9.73
CA GLY A 204 1.18 16.01 -8.59
C GLY A 204 2.02 14.96 -7.86
N TYR A 205 2.69 14.07 -8.61
CA TYR A 205 3.61 13.10 -8.04
C TYR A 205 4.79 13.76 -7.33
N GLY A 206 5.34 14.86 -7.86
CA GLY A 206 6.42 15.61 -7.21
C GLY A 206 6.02 16.18 -5.84
N ILE A 207 4.78 16.66 -5.69
CA ILE A 207 4.26 17.15 -4.40
C ILE A 207 4.14 15.99 -3.41
N TRP A 208 3.54 14.88 -3.84
CA TRP A 208 3.37 13.71 -2.97
C TRP A 208 4.72 13.09 -2.59
N ASP A 209 5.67 12.99 -3.53
CA ASP A 209 7.02 12.46 -3.30
C ASP A 209 7.75 13.18 -2.17
N GLY A 210 7.66 14.52 -2.11
CA GLY A 210 8.31 15.30 -1.07
C GLY A 210 7.85 14.88 0.34
N LEU A 211 6.54 14.83 0.55
CA LEU A 211 5.94 14.44 1.83
C LEU A 211 6.21 12.96 2.14
N LEU A 212 6.06 12.09 1.12
CA LEU A 212 6.22 10.66 1.29
C LEU A 212 7.67 10.30 1.65
N MET A 213 8.65 10.92 0.99
CA MET A 213 10.07 10.71 1.31
C MET A 213 10.47 11.23 2.68
N GLU A 214 9.92 12.36 3.12
CA GLU A 214 10.14 12.88 4.47
C GLU A 214 9.69 11.86 5.51
N SER A 215 8.44 11.40 5.42
CA SER A 215 7.90 10.39 6.34
C SER A 215 8.66 9.05 6.28
N ILE A 216 9.03 8.56 5.09
CA ILE A 216 9.80 7.31 4.97
C ILE A 216 11.17 7.45 5.64
N ARG A 217 11.88 8.57 5.45
CA ARG A 217 13.20 8.79 6.04
C ARG A 217 13.12 8.88 7.57
N GLU A 218 12.13 9.60 8.09
CA GLU A 218 11.88 9.65 9.53
C GLU A 218 11.66 8.24 10.08
N MET A 219 10.74 7.48 9.49
CA MET A 219 10.44 6.12 9.92
C MET A 219 11.65 5.16 9.87
N LEU A 220 12.54 5.32 8.88
CA LEU A 220 13.77 4.53 8.77
C LEU A 220 14.84 4.92 9.80
N ASN A 221 14.81 6.15 10.33
CA ASN A 221 15.83 6.69 11.23
C ASN A 221 15.48 6.57 12.72
N GLU A 222 14.21 6.46 13.10
CA GLU A 222 13.87 6.19 14.51
C GLU A 222 14.02 4.68 14.77
N GLU A 223 15.16 4.30 15.36
CA GLU A 223 15.45 2.97 15.92
C GLU A 223 14.97 2.85 17.38
#